data_AF-A0A7Y0HR64-F1
#
_entry.id   AF-A0A7Y0HR64-F1
#
_cell.length_a   1.000
_cell.length_b   1.000
_cell.length_c   1.000
_cell.angle_alpha   90.00
_cell.angle_beta   90.00
_cell.angle_gamma   90.00
#
_symmetry.space_group_name_H-M   'P 1'
#
loop_
_entity.id
_entity.type
_entity.pdbx_description
1 polymer ?
#
loop_
_entity_poly.entity_id
_entity_poly.type
_entity_poly.pdbx_seq_one_letter_code
_entity_poly.pdbx_strand_id
1 'polypeptide(L)'
;MTLEEIKDYLRIADNYEDNFINELVETSKIYIDSMVGEAYKADDKAVKLSALLQKKLIIDMYENRSTEIPQNTKQDRIVTSILEKLSNYTEVV
;
A
#
# COMPACT_ATOMS: atom_id res chain seq x y z
N MET A 1 8.33 -5.26 1.17
CA MET A 1 8.61 -3.87 0.78
C MET A 1 9.67 -3.33 1.71
N THR A 2 10.74 -2.79 1.14
CA THR A 2 11.84 -2.13 1.86
C THR A 2 11.75 -0.61 1.70
N LEU A 3 12.43 0.12 2.57
CA LEU A 3 12.56 1.56 2.50
C LEU A 3 13.14 2.02 1.15
N GLU A 4 14.23 1.40 0.70
CA GLU A 4 14.92 1.75 -0.54
C GLU A 4 14.03 1.56 -1.79
N GLU A 5 13.23 0.48 -1.84
CA GLU A 5 12.27 0.25 -2.93
C GLU A 5 11.22 1.36 -3.04
N ILE A 6 10.83 1.96 -1.91
CA ILE A 6 9.85 3.05 -1.86
C ILE A 6 10.53 4.39 -2.16
N LYS A 7 11.74 4.62 -1.67
CA LYS A 7 12.51 5.83 -1.98
C LYS A 7 12.80 5.94 -3.48
N ASP A 8 13.19 4.83 -4.12
CA ASP A 8 13.33 4.78 -5.58
C ASP A 8 12.01 5.11 -6.29
N TYR A 9 10.89 4.56 -5.81
CA TYR A 9 9.57 4.80 -6.37
C TYR A 9 9.10 6.26 -6.20
N LEU A 10 9.40 6.89 -5.07
CA LEU A 10 9.14 8.30 -4.77
C LEU A 10 10.19 9.27 -5.36
N ARG A 11 11.28 8.74 -5.92
CA ARG A 11 12.44 9.49 -6.42
C ARG A 11 13.14 10.34 -5.35
N ILE A 12 13.26 9.79 -4.14
CA ILE A 12 13.95 10.42 -3.00
C ILE A 12 15.35 9.82 -2.90
N ALA A 13 16.38 10.66 -2.98
CA ALA A 13 17.78 10.22 -2.94
C ALA A 13 18.46 10.44 -1.57
N ASP A 14 17.89 11.30 -0.72
CA ASP A 14 18.40 11.57 0.63
C ASP A 14 17.65 10.75 1.70
N ASN A 15 18.05 10.93 2.96
CA ASN A 15 17.57 10.15 4.10
C ASN A 15 16.77 10.99 5.10
N TYR A 16 16.37 12.21 4.73
CA TYR A 16 15.75 13.16 5.67
C TYR A 16 14.40 12.63 6.20
N GLU A 17 13.65 11.94 5.34
CA GLU A 17 12.31 11.43 5.66
C GLU A 17 12.26 9.91 5.89
N ASP A 18 13.40 9.24 6.05
CA ASP A 18 13.46 7.77 6.16
C ASP A 18 12.54 7.21 7.26
N ASN A 19 12.48 7.88 8.42
CA ASN A 19 11.59 7.48 9.52
C ASN A 19 10.11 7.59 9.13
N PHE A 20 9.74 8.68 8.46
CA PHE A 20 8.37 8.89 8.02
C PHE A 20 7.99 7.88 6.92
N ILE A 21 8.87 7.64 5.96
CA ILE A 21 8.63 6.66 4.90
C ILE A 21 8.50 5.24 5.49
N ASN A 22 9.32 4.88 6.48
CA ASN A 22 9.18 3.60 7.19
C ASN A 22 7.82 3.46 7.89
N GLU A 23 7.34 4.52 8.54
CA GLU A 23 6.00 4.53 9.16
C GLU A 23 4.88 4.34 8.13
N LEU A 24 5.02 4.95 6.94
CA LEU A 24 4.08 4.73 5.83
C LEU A 24 4.13 3.28 5.32
N VAL A 25 5.32 2.69 5.22
CA VAL A 25 5.47 1.27 4.84
C VAL A 25 4.78 0.36 5.84
N GLU A 26 4.96 0.59 7.14
CA GLU A 26 4.31 -0.21 8.19
C GLU A 26 2.79 -0.02 8.17
N THR A 27 2.34 1.23 8.20
CA THR A 27 0.91 1.58 8.26
C THR A 27 0.14 1.08 7.03
N SER A 28 0.71 1.24 5.83
CA SER A 28 0.09 0.74 4.59
C SER A 28 -0.03 -0.79 4.57
N LYS A 29 0.93 -1.51 5.14
CA LYS A 29 0.86 -2.97 5.29
C LYS A 29 -0.26 -3.37 6.24
N ILE A 30 -0.32 -2.74 7.41
CA ILE A 30 -1.38 -2.97 8.40
C ILE A 30 -2.75 -2.71 7.77
N TYR A 31 -2.89 -1.62 7.02
CA TYR A 31 -4.13 -1.29 6.32
C TYR A 31 -4.54 -2.40 5.35
N ILE A 32 -3.63 -2.87 4.48
CA ILE A 32 -3.94 -3.95 3.53
C ILE A 32 -4.34 -5.22 4.28
N ASP A 33 -3.53 -5.67 5.24
CA ASP A 33 -3.78 -6.90 6.01
C ASP A 33 -5.14 -6.80 6.77
N SER A 34 -5.51 -5.61 7.28
CA SER A 34 -6.80 -5.39 7.93
C SER A 34 -8.00 -5.45 6.99
N MET A 35 -7.81 -5.10 5.71
CA MET A 35 -8.88 -5.03 4.71
C MET A 35 -9.11 -6.38 4.01
N VAL A 36 -8.04 -7.18 3.83
CA VAL A 36 -8.09 -8.38 2.99
C VAL A 36 -7.69 -9.66 3.74
N GLY A 37 -7.30 -9.55 5.01
CA GLY A 37 -6.71 -10.64 5.78
C GLY A 37 -5.30 -10.98 5.33
N GLU A 38 -4.76 -12.10 5.83
CA GLU A 38 -3.38 -12.53 5.55
C GLU A 38 -3.27 -13.68 4.54
N ALA A 39 -4.39 -14.29 4.14
CA ALA A 39 -4.42 -15.47 3.27
C ALA A 39 -3.73 -15.25 1.91
N TYR A 40 -3.72 -14.01 1.40
CA TYR A 40 -3.04 -13.66 0.15
C TYR A 40 -1.52 -13.91 0.22
N LYS A 41 -0.92 -13.95 1.42
CA LYS A 41 0.52 -14.17 1.60
C LYS A 41 0.95 -15.58 1.17
N ALA A 42 0.02 -16.51 0.99
CA ALA A 42 0.27 -17.86 0.50
C ALA A 42 0.41 -17.97 -1.04
N ASP A 43 0.06 -16.94 -1.81
CA ASP A 43 0.17 -16.91 -3.27
C ASP A 43 1.15 -15.82 -3.73
N ASP A 44 2.26 -16.21 -4.35
CA ASP A 44 3.29 -15.31 -4.89
C ASP A 44 2.74 -14.23 -5.82
N LYS A 45 1.70 -14.53 -6.61
CA LYS A 45 1.05 -13.55 -7.50
C LYS A 45 0.26 -12.55 -6.69
N ALA A 46 -0.43 -13.00 -5.64
CA ALA A 46 -1.18 -12.13 -4.75
C ALA A 46 -0.25 -11.22 -3.94
N VAL A 47 0.90 -11.72 -3.49
CA VAL A 47 1.96 -10.92 -2.86
C VAL A 47 2.49 -9.83 -3.79
N LYS A 48 2.64 -10.12 -5.09
CA LYS A 48 3.03 -9.09 -6.08
C LYS A 48 1.95 -8.03 -6.27
N LEU A 49 0.68 -8.43 -6.25
CA LEU A 49 -0.45 -7.49 -6.33
C LEU A 49 -0.56 -6.63 -5.07
N SER A 50 -0.37 -7.21 -3.88
CA SER A 50 -0.38 -6.45 -2.63
C SER A 50 0.79 -5.47 -2.55
N ALA A 51 1.97 -5.84 -3.06
CA ALA A 51 3.11 -4.93 -3.15
C ALA A 51 2.81 -3.72 -4.07
N LEU A 52 2.15 -3.94 -5.21
CA LEU A 52 1.72 -2.84 -6.09
C LEU A 52 0.69 -1.93 -5.42
N LEU A 53 -0.29 -2.52 -4.74
CA LEU A 53 -1.29 -1.79 -3.96
C LEU A 53 -0.63 -0.95 -2.86
N GLN A 54 0.28 -1.55 -2.11
CA GLN A 54 0.98 -0.88 -1.02
C GLN A 54 1.81 0.31 -1.54
N LYS A 55 2.48 0.19 -2.70
CA LYS A 55 3.19 1.31 -3.34
C LYS A 55 2.26 2.48 -3.67
N LYS A 56 1.08 2.20 -4.21
CA LYS A 56 0.07 3.23 -4.53
C LYS A 56 -0.42 3.94 -3.26
N LEU A 57 -0.75 3.17 -2.21
CA LEU A 57 -1.18 3.74 -0.93
C LEU A 57 -0.10 4.61 -0.29
N ILE A 58 1.16 4.19 -0.32
CA ILE A 58 2.27 4.96 0.24
C ILE A 58 2.45 6.29 -0.50
N ILE A 59 2.37 6.30 -1.83
CA ILE A 59 2.38 7.57 -2.59
C ILE A 59 1.22 8.45 -2.16
N ASP A 60 0.01 7.90 -2.13
CA ASP A 60 -1.18 8.69 -1.79
C ASP A 60 -1.06 9.29 -0.37
N MET A 61 -0.55 8.53 0.60
CA MET A 61 -0.30 9.00 1.98
C MET A 61 0.85 10.02 2.05
N TYR A 62 1.90 9.84 1.25
CA TYR A 62 3.07 10.71 1.23
C TYR A 62 2.75 12.07 0.58
N GLU A 63 2.02 12.06 -0.53
CA GLU A 63 1.60 13.25 -1.29
C GLU A 63 0.45 13.98 -0.58
N ASN A 64 -0.53 13.24 -0.05
CA ASN A 64 -1.70 13.80 0.62
C ASN A 64 -1.56 13.71 2.14
N ARG A 65 -0.61 14.49 2.68
CA ARG A 65 -0.44 14.65 4.15
C ARG A 65 -1.56 15.47 4.82
N SER A 66 -2.54 15.93 4.04
CA SER A 66 -3.67 16.68 4.56
C SER A 66 -4.65 15.74 5.26
N THR A 67 -5.16 16.16 6.43
CA THR A 67 -6.22 15.44 7.14
C THR A 67 -7.58 15.57 6.44
N GLU A 68 -7.68 16.47 5.46
CA GLU A 68 -8.87 16.70 4.66
C GLU A 68 -8.75 16.00 3.31
N ILE A 69 -9.69 15.11 3.01
CA ILE A 69 -9.83 14.51 1.68
C ILE A 69 -10.77 15.41 0.87
N PRO A 70 -10.30 16.08 -0.20
CA PRO A 70 -11.17 16.88 -1.05
C PRO A 70 -12.33 16.05 -1.59
N GLN A 71 -13.52 16.64 -1.64
CA GLN A 71 -14.76 15.95 -2.02
C GLN A 71 -14.72 15.30 -3.43
N ASN A 72 -13.78 15.75 -4.28
CA ASN A 72 -13.56 15.25 -5.64
C ASN A 72 -12.28 14.40 -5.79
N THR A 73 -11.76 13.83 -4.71
CA THR A 73 -10.58 12.95 -4.77
C THR A 73 -10.88 11.75 -5.66
N LYS A 74 -10.11 11.61 -6.74
CA LYS A 74 -10.30 10.57 -7.74
C LYS A 74 -9.99 9.21 -7.12
N GLN A 75 -10.98 8.32 -7.08
CA GLN A 75 -10.76 6.94 -6.66
C GLN A 75 -10.06 6.15 -7.77
N ASP A 76 -8.92 5.52 -7.44
CA ASP A 76 -8.22 4.64 -8.35
C ASP A 76 -8.94 3.29 -8.46
N ARG A 77 -9.61 3.05 -9.59
CA ARG A 77 -10.32 1.78 -9.86
C ARG A 77 -9.39 0.56 -9.76
N ILE A 78 -8.10 0.72 -10.05
CA ILE A 78 -7.12 -0.36 -9.96
C ILE A 78 -6.92 -0.75 -8.49
N VAL A 79 -6.86 0.23 -7.58
CA VAL A 79 -6.75 -0.01 -6.13
C VAL A 79 -7.95 -0.81 -5.64
N THR A 80 -9.16 -0.39 -6.00
CA THR A 80 -10.39 -1.10 -5.64
C THR A 80 -10.40 -2.54 -6.16
N SER A 81 -10.08 -2.75 -7.44
CA SER A 81 -10.04 -4.09 -8.03
C SER A 81 -8.97 -5.00 -7.41
N ILE A 82 -7.81 -4.45 -7.00
CA ILE A 82 -6.79 -5.24 -6.30
C ILE A 82 -7.29 -5.63 -4.90
N LEU A 83 -7.87 -4.69 -4.15
CA LEU A 83 -8.45 -4.97 -2.83
C LEU A 83 -9.53 -6.06 -2.90
N GLU A 84 -10.48 -5.95 -3.82
CA GLU A 84 -11.51 -6.96 -4.05
C GLU A 84 -10.90 -8.32 -4.43
N LYS A 85 -9.85 -8.32 -5.28
CA LYS A 85 -9.19 -9.57 -5.66
C LYS A 85 -8.50 -10.23 -4.47
N LEU A 86 -7.82 -9.43 -3.64
CA LEU A 86 -7.09 -9.92 -2.47
C LEU A 86 -8.04 -10.35 -1.34
N SER A 87 -9.17 -9.66 -1.14
CA SER A 87 -10.16 -10.00 -0.11
C SER A 87 -10.88 -11.33 -0.37
N ASN A 88 -10.82 -11.82 -1.61
CA ASN A 88 -11.37 -13.13 -1.99
C ASN A 88 -10.42 -14.29 -1.70
N TYR A 89 -9.19 -14.05 -1.23
CA TYR A 89 -8.35 -15.12 -0.70
C TYR A 89 -8.88 -15.46 0.69
N THR A 90 -9.60 -16.57 0.80
CA THR A 90 -10.03 -17.12 2.09
C THR A 90 -8.95 -18.03 2.65
N GLU A 91 -8.73 -18.00 3.96
CA GLU A 91 -7.96 -19.04 4.64
C GLU A 91 -8.62 -20.40 4.35
N VAL A 92 -7.84 -21.36 3.86
CA VAL A 92 -8.33 -22.73 3.67
C VAL A 92 -8.42 -23.34 5.07
N VAL A 93 -9.64 -23.43 5.60
CA VAL A 93 -9.97 -24.14 6.85
C VAL A 93 -9.99 -25.64 6.61
#